data_AF-A0A841CNM2-F1
#
_entry.id   AF-A0A841CNM2-F1
#
_cell.length_a   1.000
_cell.length_b   1.000
_cell.length_c   1.000
_cell.angle_alpha   90.00
_cell.angle_beta   90.00
_cell.angle_gamma   90.00
#
_symmetry.space_group_name_H-M   'P 1'
#
loop_
_entity.id
_entity.type
_entity.pdbx_description
1 polymer ?
#
loop_
_entity_poly.entity_id
_entity_poly.type
_entity_poly.pdbx_seq_one_letter_code
_entity_poly.pdbx_strand_id
1 'polypeptide(L)'
;MTTTAMDVRRIFNVTQETRFHFNGWFRKRDRVVEHVMAHHADAIHRVTPQDVAEACRTTPRTGPPPDIVDIRDWRPEFAFTYVAHHVVETLGRLPGWDEFREFCEADDKTRSMLWTPAKEAIEDARADKSVARKAMHHKVVADFTAFLRDTFVLSVLREHGLDVRVHPLADVVFNVDAWVERLILNPRGGPQRSEALLVHAMPPFFFHDLALTESEHVGAVALPARRQIDQAARRLRAVLYPE
;
A
#
# COMPACT_ATOMS: atom_id res chain seq x y z
N MET A 1 10.70 -5.32 13.24
CA MET A 1 11.59 -4.19 12.89
C MET A 1 10.67 -3.04 12.55
N THR A 2 10.85 -1.89 13.20
CA THR A 2 9.91 -0.77 13.08
C THR A 2 10.46 0.31 12.14
N THR A 3 9.64 0.79 11.21
CA THR A 3 9.92 2.00 10.42
C THR A 3 8.99 3.11 10.85
N THR A 4 9.54 4.27 11.16
CA THR A 4 8.78 5.47 11.56
C THR A 4 8.78 6.52 10.45
N ALA A 5 7.89 7.50 10.55
CA ALA A 5 7.91 8.69 9.70
C ALA A 5 9.25 9.45 9.74
N MET A 6 9.94 9.43 10.89
CA MET A 6 11.25 10.07 11.03
C MET A 6 12.34 9.34 10.25
N ASP A 7 12.29 8.01 10.18
CA ASP A 7 13.21 7.21 9.36
C ASP A 7 12.99 7.49 7.87
N VAL A 8 11.74 7.56 7.44
CA VAL A 8 11.38 7.92 6.05
C VAL A 8 11.91 9.31 5.71
N ARG A 9 11.70 10.30 6.58
CA ARG A 9 12.22 11.66 6.36
C ARG A 9 13.74 11.68 6.29
N ARG A 10 14.43 10.93 7.16
CA ARG A 10 15.89 10.84 7.14
C ARG A 10 16.40 10.29 5.80
N ILE A 11 15.69 9.31 5.24
CA ILE A 11 16.09 8.64 4.00
C ILE A 11 15.75 9.47 2.76
N PHE A 12 14.50 9.92 2.63
CA PHE A 12 13.99 10.48 1.37
C PHE A 12 13.93 12.01 1.32
N ASN A 13 13.92 12.70 2.47
CA ASN A 13 13.81 14.16 2.52
C ASN A 13 15.18 14.87 2.37
N VAL A 14 15.96 14.44 1.38
CA VAL A 14 17.41 14.71 1.29
C VAL A 14 17.79 15.77 0.25
N THR A 15 16.90 16.06 -0.71
CA THR A 15 17.08 17.09 -1.75
C THR A 15 16.23 18.33 -1.47
N GLN A 16 16.50 19.44 -2.17
CA GLN A 16 15.63 20.61 -2.10
C GLN A 16 14.22 20.31 -2.62
N GLU A 17 14.13 19.52 -3.69
CA GLU A 17 12.86 19.11 -4.31
C GLU A 17 12.02 18.25 -3.36
N THR A 18 12.59 17.18 -2.80
CA THR A 18 11.89 16.32 -1.82
C THR A 18 11.41 17.10 -0.59
N ARG A 19 12.18 18.09 -0.11
CA ARG A 19 11.77 19.01 0.95
C ARG A 19 10.62 19.93 0.55
N PHE A 20 10.64 20.44 -0.67
CA PHE A 20 9.55 21.24 -1.21
C PHE A 20 8.25 20.43 -1.28
N HIS A 21 8.32 19.19 -1.79
CA HIS A 21 7.20 18.26 -1.84
C HIS A 21 6.67 17.93 -0.43
N PHE A 22 7.54 17.57 0.50
CA PHE A 22 7.17 17.29 1.89
C PHE A 22 6.48 18.49 2.54
N ASN A 23 7.07 19.69 2.46
CA ASN A 23 6.51 20.89 3.07
C ASN A 23 5.17 21.29 2.43
N GLY A 24 5.03 21.11 1.11
CA GLY A 24 3.78 21.37 0.39
C GLY A 24 2.65 20.43 0.81
N TRP A 25 2.95 19.14 0.99
CA TRP A 25 2.01 18.16 1.53
C TRP A 25 1.67 18.44 3.00
N PHE A 26 2.68 18.71 3.82
CA PHE A 26 2.56 18.90 5.27
C PHE A 26 1.65 20.07 5.64
N ARG A 27 1.64 21.16 4.87
CA ARG A 27 0.86 22.38 5.17
C ARG A 27 -0.63 22.29 4.84
N LYS A 28 -1.07 21.28 4.08
CA LYS A 28 -2.40 21.26 3.45
C LYS A 28 -3.34 20.19 4.01
N ARG A 29 -2.86 19.32 4.91
CA ARG A 29 -3.55 18.07 5.26
C ARG A 29 -3.41 17.72 6.73
N ASP A 30 -3.78 18.63 7.63
CA ASP A 30 -3.50 18.52 9.07
C ASP A 30 -3.87 17.15 9.67
N ARG A 31 -5.07 16.63 9.35
CA ARG A 31 -5.54 15.32 9.85
C ARG A 31 -4.74 14.14 9.27
N VAL A 32 -4.43 14.16 7.98
CA VAL A 32 -3.63 13.10 7.33
C VAL A 32 -2.20 13.13 7.84
N VAL A 33 -1.63 14.33 7.99
CA VAL A 33 -0.28 14.55 8.48
C VAL A 33 -0.12 13.99 9.88
N GLU A 34 -1.03 14.32 10.80
CA GLU A 34 -1.01 13.76 12.15
C GLU A 34 -0.99 12.23 12.12
N HIS A 35 -1.89 11.61 11.34
CA HIS A 35 -1.97 10.16 11.28
C HIS A 35 -0.71 9.51 10.68
N VAL A 36 -0.24 10.02 9.54
CA VAL A 36 0.90 9.46 8.82
C VAL A 36 2.20 9.68 9.58
N MET A 37 2.34 10.81 10.28
CA MET A 37 3.53 11.10 11.09
C MET A 37 3.58 10.27 12.38
N ALA A 38 2.42 9.91 12.94
CA ALA A 38 2.32 9.03 14.10
C ALA A 38 2.38 7.53 13.75
N HIS A 39 2.44 7.18 12.46
CA HIS A 39 2.44 5.79 12.03
C HIS A 39 3.77 5.10 12.32
N HIS A 40 3.68 3.85 12.76
CA HIS A 40 4.80 2.92 12.91
C HIS A 40 4.49 1.68 12.09
N ALA A 41 5.31 1.39 11.09
CA ALA A 41 5.21 0.15 10.34
C ALA A 41 6.03 -0.92 11.06
N ASP A 42 5.37 -1.90 11.68
CA ASP A 42 6.02 -3.02 12.35
C ASP A 42 5.26 -4.34 12.14
N ALA A 43 3.96 -4.37 12.39
CA ALA A 43 3.12 -5.54 12.11
C ALA A 43 3.15 -5.87 10.61
N ILE A 44 3.07 -4.87 9.74
CA ILE A 44 3.15 -5.08 8.28
C ILE A 44 4.50 -5.66 7.83
N HIS A 45 5.57 -5.44 8.60
CA HIS A 45 6.87 -6.04 8.32
C HIS A 45 6.96 -7.50 8.72
N ARG A 46 6.11 -7.94 9.65
CA ARG A 46 6.04 -9.32 10.16
C ARG A 46 5.07 -10.21 9.38
N VAL A 47 4.23 -9.63 8.52
CA VAL A 47 3.32 -10.37 7.65
C VAL A 47 4.10 -11.34 6.75
N THR A 48 3.65 -12.59 6.72
CA THR A 48 4.19 -13.67 5.90
C THR A 48 3.36 -13.87 4.63
N PRO A 49 3.90 -14.53 3.59
CA PRO A 49 3.13 -14.90 2.41
C PRO A 49 1.92 -15.78 2.73
N GLN A 50 1.99 -16.60 3.79
CA GLN A 50 0.89 -17.45 4.22
C GLN A 50 -0.27 -16.64 4.81
N ASP A 51 0.03 -15.61 5.61
CA ASP A 51 -0.98 -14.69 6.15
C ASP A 51 -1.73 -13.99 5.00
N VAL A 52 -0.99 -13.57 3.97
CA VAL A 52 -1.58 -12.96 2.77
C VAL A 52 -2.46 -13.96 2.01
N ALA A 53 -1.98 -15.19 1.83
CA ALA A 53 -2.77 -16.24 1.19
C ALA A 53 -4.07 -16.53 1.96
N GLU A 54 -4.04 -16.47 3.29
CA GLU A 54 -5.23 -16.61 4.13
C GLU A 54 -6.21 -15.45 3.97
N ALA A 55 -5.73 -14.22 4.01
CA ALA A 55 -6.56 -13.05 3.74
C ALA A 55 -7.20 -13.13 2.35
N CYS A 56 -6.43 -13.50 1.31
CA CYS A 56 -6.92 -13.70 -0.06
C CYS A 56 -8.04 -14.74 -0.18
N ARG A 57 -8.03 -15.81 0.64
CA ARG A 57 -9.10 -16.83 0.67
C ARG A 57 -10.43 -16.29 1.18
N THR A 58 -10.40 -15.27 2.03
CA THR A 58 -11.60 -14.61 2.57
C THR A 58 -12.09 -13.45 1.70
N THR A 59 -11.26 -12.95 0.79
CA THR A 59 -11.61 -11.83 -0.09
C THR A 59 -12.74 -12.23 -1.06
N PRO A 60 -13.83 -11.44 -1.14
CA PRO A 60 -14.97 -11.77 -1.98
C PRO A 60 -14.61 -11.63 -3.46
N ARG A 61 -15.14 -12.53 -4.29
CA ARG A 61 -15.08 -12.37 -5.74
C ARG A 61 -16.08 -11.30 -6.16
N THR A 62 -15.58 -10.22 -6.74
CA THR A 62 -16.43 -9.19 -7.34
C THR A 62 -16.64 -9.48 -8.82
N GLY A 63 -17.90 -9.40 -9.27
CA GLY A 63 -18.22 -9.32 -10.71
C GLY A 63 -17.74 -8.00 -11.33
N PRO A 64 -18.07 -7.72 -12.59
CA PRO A 64 -17.67 -6.47 -13.25
C PRO A 64 -18.15 -5.24 -12.44
N PRO A 65 -17.31 -4.19 -12.32
CA PRO A 65 -17.69 -2.99 -11.59
C PRO A 65 -18.86 -2.31 -12.28
N PRO A 66 -19.92 -1.89 -11.55
CA PRO A 66 -20.85 -0.90 -12.08
C PRO A 66 -20.07 0.39 -12.39
N ASP A 67 -20.26 0.94 -13.59
CA ASP A 67 -19.57 2.17 -14.01
C ASP A 67 -20.32 3.40 -13.49
N ILE A 68 -20.03 3.79 -12.24
CA ILE A 68 -20.52 5.01 -11.62
C ILE A 68 -19.36 5.99 -11.49
N VAL A 69 -19.35 7.03 -12.32
CA VAL A 69 -18.26 8.02 -12.41
C VAL A 69 -17.93 8.62 -11.04
N ASP A 70 -18.95 9.03 -10.27
CA ASP A 70 -18.78 9.64 -8.94
C ASP A 70 -17.98 8.73 -7.99
N ILE A 71 -18.22 7.42 -8.05
CA ILE A 71 -17.56 6.42 -7.21
C ILE A 71 -16.19 6.02 -7.78
N ARG A 72 -16.10 5.86 -9.11
CA ARG A 72 -14.84 5.53 -9.78
C ARG A 72 -13.77 6.57 -9.48
N ASP A 73 -14.15 7.84 -9.60
CA ASP A 73 -13.28 9.01 -9.46
C ASP A 73 -13.20 9.51 -8.02
N TRP A 74 -13.96 8.90 -7.09
CA TRP A 74 -13.90 9.19 -5.66
C TRP A 74 -12.48 9.00 -5.11
N ARG A 75 -12.00 10.04 -4.43
CA ARG A 75 -10.68 10.11 -3.78
C ARG A 75 -10.87 10.59 -2.34
N PRO A 76 -10.92 9.67 -1.35
CA PRO A 76 -11.01 10.06 0.05
C PRO A 76 -9.79 10.87 0.49
N GLU A 77 -9.93 11.63 1.58
CA GLU A 77 -8.82 12.38 2.20
C GLU A 77 -7.66 11.45 2.57
N PHE A 78 -7.98 10.27 3.13
CA PHE A 78 -7.04 9.21 3.45
C PHE A 78 -7.01 8.19 2.32
N ALA A 79 -5.83 7.97 1.73
CA ALA A 79 -5.66 6.89 0.76
C ALA A 79 -5.91 5.52 1.43
N PHE A 80 -6.46 4.57 0.68
CA PHE A 80 -6.78 3.23 1.18
C PHE A 80 -5.59 2.57 1.90
N THR A 81 -4.38 2.70 1.35
CA THR A 81 -3.15 2.17 1.94
C THR A 81 -2.96 2.60 3.40
N TYR A 82 -3.34 3.83 3.78
CA TYR A 82 -3.17 4.29 5.16
C TYR A 82 -4.13 3.59 6.10
N VAL A 83 -5.37 3.40 5.65
CA VAL A 83 -6.41 2.69 6.39
C VAL A 83 -5.99 1.23 6.56
N ALA A 84 -5.55 0.57 5.49
CA ALA A 84 -5.08 -0.81 5.55
C ALA A 84 -3.87 -0.97 6.50
N HIS A 85 -2.88 -0.09 6.40
CA HIS A 85 -1.76 -0.06 7.34
C HIS A 85 -2.22 0.16 8.78
N HIS A 86 -3.12 1.10 9.04
CA HIS A 86 -3.63 1.34 10.38
C HIS A 86 -4.33 0.12 10.97
N VAL A 87 -5.15 -0.58 10.17
CA VAL A 87 -5.81 -1.82 10.60
C VAL A 87 -4.77 -2.88 10.94
N VAL A 88 -3.80 -3.14 10.06
CA VAL A 88 -2.76 -4.16 10.30
C VAL A 88 -1.94 -3.86 11.55
N GLU A 89 -1.53 -2.61 11.74
CA GLU A 89 -0.75 -2.21 12.91
C GLU A 89 -1.55 -2.26 14.21
N THR A 90 -2.86 -1.98 14.16
CA THR A 90 -3.72 -2.03 15.35
C THR A 90 -4.06 -3.46 15.74
N LEU A 91 -4.33 -4.34 14.76
CA LEU A 91 -4.57 -5.76 15.00
C LEU A 91 -3.28 -6.54 15.28
N GLY A 92 -2.12 -6.00 14.91
CA GLY A 92 -0.83 -6.69 15.00
C GLY A 92 -0.65 -7.82 13.98
N ARG A 93 -1.58 -7.95 13.02
CA ARG A 93 -1.59 -8.99 11.97
C ARG A 93 -2.42 -8.54 10.77
N LEU A 94 -2.27 -9.25 9.65
CA LEU A 94 -3.10 -9.03 8.47
C LEU A 94 -4.52 -9.59 8.67
N PRO A 95 -5.59 -8.79 8.55
CA PRO A 95 -6.96 -9.29 8.66
C PRO A 95 -7.43 -9.97 7.37
N GLY A 96 -8.43 -10.82 7.50
CA GLY A 96 -9.29 -11.22 6.37
C GLY A 96 -10.27 -10.10 5.97
N TRP A 97 -11.03 -10.30 4.91
CA TRP A 97 -11.95 -9.27 4.40
C TRP A 97 -13.05 -8.87 5.38
N ASP A 98 -13.76 -9.84 5.95
CA ASP A 98 -14.89 -9.56 6.85
C ASP A 98 -14.42 -8.83 8.11
N GLU A 99 -13.30 -9.26 8.68
CA GLU A 99 -12.67 -8.60 9.83
C GLU A 99 -12.20 -7.18 9.48
N PHE A 100 -11.57 -6.97 8.31
CA PHE A 100 -11.18 -5.64 7.85
C PHE A 100 -12.41 -4.71 7.75
N ARG A 101 -13.50 -5.20 7.16
CA ARG A 101 -14.76 -4.45 7.01
C ARG A 101 -15.37 -4.10 8.36
N GLU A 102 -15.47 -5.08 9.26
CA GLU A 102 -16.01 -4.90 10.61
C GLU A 102 -15.17 -3.93 11.42
N PHE A 103 -13.85 -4.02 11.32
CA PHE A 103 -12.93 -3.08 11.96
C PHE A 103 -13.16 -1.66 11.44
N CYS A 104 -13.25 -1.49 10.11
CA CYS A 104 -13.52 -0.18 9.49
C CYS A 104 -14.84 0.44 9.96
N GLU A 105 -15.84 -0.36 10.31
CA GLU A 105 -17.13 0.10 10.83
C GLU A 105 -17.08 0.43 12.33
N ALA A 106 -16.37 -0.38 13.11
CA ALA A 106 -16.37 -0.34 14.57
C ALA A 106 -15.36 0.67 15.14
N ASP A 107 -14.15 0.75 14.60
CA ASP A 107 -13.08 1.61 15.10
C ASP A 107 -13.30 3.07 14.65
N ASP A 108 -13.25 4.00 15.62
CA ASP A 108 -13.51 5.43 15.38
C ASP A 108 -12.62 6.03 14.28
N LYS A 109 -11.34 5.62 14.27
CA LYS A 109 -10.35 6.22 13.40
C LYS A 109 -10.55 5.77 11.96
N THR A 110 -10.57 4.47 11.70
CA THR A 110 -10.86 3.90 10.38
C THR A 110 -12.25 4.27 9.88
N ARG A 111 -13.24 4.37 10.78
CA ARG A 111 -14.58 4.85 10.44
C ARG A 111 -14.54 6.26 9.86
N SER A 112 -13.78 7.16 10.48
CA SER A 112 -13.61 8.53 9.97
C SER A 112 -12.76 8.63 8.70
N MET A 113 -11.87 7.68 8.45
CA MET A 113 -10.95 7.68 7.29
C MET A 113 -11.58 7.09 6.04
N LEU A 114 -12.39 6.03 6.18
CA LEU A 114 -12.91 5.25 5.06
C LEU A 114 -14.43 5.05 5.13
N TRP A 115 -14.96 4.53 6.24
CA TRP A 115 -16.34 4.06 6.31
C TRP A 115 -17.37 5.18 6.10
N THR A 116 -17.26 6.26 6.87
CA THR A 116 -18.16 7.42 6.76
C THR A 116 -17.99 8.12 5.41
N PRO A 117 -16.77 8.45 4.94
CA PRO A 117 -16.57 9.03 3.62
C PRO A 117 -17.11 8.16 2.46
N ALA A 118 -17.02 6.83 2.58
CA ALA A 118 -17.59 5.92 1.58
C ALA A 118 -19.12 5.94 1.60
N LYS A 119 -19.74 6.02 2.79
CA LYS A 119 -21.20 6.18 2.92
C LYS A 119 -21.67 7.51 2.34
N GLU A 120 -20.99 8.61 2.64
CA GLU A 120 -21.27 9.93 2.08
C GLU A 120 -21.17 9.92 0.54
N ALA A 121 -20.10 9.34 -0.02
CA ALA A 121 -19.95 9.20 -1.46
C ALA A 121 -21.05 8.36 -2.12
N ILE A 122 -21.59 7.34 -1.42
CA ILE A 122 -22.75 6.56 -1.90
C ILE A 122 -24.04 7.39 -1.88
N GLU A 123 -24.25 8.20 -0.84
CA GLU A 123 -25.43 9.05 -0.71
C GLU A 123 -25.41 10.24 -1.68
N ASP A 124 -24.23 10.78 -1.98
CA ASP A 124 -24.02 11.90 -2.90
C ASP A 124 -23.99 11.47 -4.38
N ALA A 125 -23.84 10.17 -4.67
CA ALA A 125 -23.79 9.66 -6.03
C ALA A 125 -25.12 9.89 -6.76
N ARG A 126 -25.06 10.32 -8.02
CA ARG A 126 -26.25 10.57 -8.84
C ARG A 126 -27.01 9.32 -9.26
N ALA A 127 -26.43 8.14 -9.03
CA ALA A 127 -26.98 6.85 -9.42
C ALA A 127 -27.97 6.31 -8.37
N ASP A 128 -28.65 5.21 -8.72
CA ASP A 128 -29.43 4.45 -7.73
C ASP A 128 -28.53 4.00 -6.56
N LYS A 129 -29.02 4.17 -5.32
CA LYS A 129 -28.24 3.90 -4.10
C LYS A 129 -27.74 2.46 -4.02
N SER A 130 -28.49 1.49 -4.52
CA SER A 130 -28.07 0.09 -4.52
C SER A 130 -26.91 -0.15 -5.49
N VAL A 131 -26.93 0.52 -6.64
CA VAL A 131 -25.87 0.48 -7.66
C VAL A 131 -24.62 1.21 -7.17
N ALA A 132 -24.77 2.40 -6.58
CA ALA A 132 -23.67 3.16 -5.97
C ALA A 132 -22.99 2.37 -4.85
N ARG A 133 -23.77 1.72 -3.97
CA ARG A 133 -23.23 0.83 -2.92
C ARG A 133 -22.44 -0.33 -3.51
N LYS A 134 -22.94 -0.97 -4.58
CA LYS A 134 -22.24 -2.06 -5.26
C LYS A 134 -20.94 -1.58 -5.92
N ALA A 135 -20.94 -0.39 -6.52
CA ALA A 135 -19.75 0.23 -7.08
C ALA A 135 -18.70 0.53 -6.00
N MET A 136 -19.13 1.12 -4.88
CA MET A 136 -18.23 1.43 -3.77
C MET A 136 -17.66 0.15 -3.15
N HIS A 137 -18.49 -0.87 -2.93
CA HIS A 137 -18.03 -2.18 -2.48
C HIS A 137 -16.98 -2.76 -3.43
N HIS A 138 -17.22 -2.73 -4.75
CA HIS A 138 -16.24 -3.19 -5.73
C HIS A 138 -14.92 -2.42 -5.62
N LYS A 139 -14.98 -1.08 -5.52
CA LYS A 139 -13.79 -0.24 -5.41
C LYS A 139 -12.96 -0.58 -4.16
N VAL A 140 -13.59 -0.69 -3.00
CA VAL A 140 -12.90 -1.01 -1.74
C VAL A 140 -12.32 -2.43 -1.76
N VAL A 141 -13.03 -3.41 -2.33
CA VAL A 141 -12.48 -4.77 -2.51
C VAL A 141 -11.27 -4.76 -3.45
N ALA A 142 -11.32 -3.98 -4.54
CA ALA A 142 -10.22 -3.85 -5.47
C ALA A 142 -8.98 -3.21 -4.80
N ASP A 143 -9.17 -2.16 -4.00
CA ASP A 143 -8.09 -1.52 -3.24
C ASP A 143 -7.50 -2.47 -2.18
N PHE A 144 -8.34 -3.22 -1.46
CA PHE A 144 -7.89 -4.27 -0.52
C PHE A 144 -7.09 -5.36 -1.24
N THR A 145 -7.56 -5.81 -2.40
CA THR A 145 -6.89 -6.80 -3.24
C THR A 145 -5.52 -6.29 -3.72
N ALA A 146 -5.42 -5.02 -4.12
CA ALA A 146 -4.16 -4.41 -4.49
C ALA A 146 -3.17 -4.36 -3.31
N PHE A 147 -3.65 -3.99 -2.11
CA PHE A 147 -2.86 -4.02 -0.88
C PHE A 147 -2.35 -5.43 -0.54
N LEU A 148 -3.19 -6.46 -0.65
CA LEU A 148 -2.78 -7.86 -0.46
C LEU A 148 -1.71 -8.27 -1.47
N ARG A 149 -1.89 -7.92 -2.74
CA ARG A 149 -0.93 -8.22 -3.81
C ARG A 149 0.44 -7.62 -3.52
N ASP A 150 0.49 -6.35 -3.14
CA ASP A 150 1.73 -5.66 -2.82
C ASP A 150 2.37 -6.28 -1.57
N THR A 151 1.58 -6.54 -0.52
CA THR A 151 2.05 -7.18 0.72
C THR A 151 2.62 -8.59 0.48
N PHE A 152 2.02 -9.37 -0.43
CA PHE A 152 2.54 -10.68 -0.82
C PHE A 152 3.96 -10.58 -1.36
N VAL A 153 4.18 -9.70 -2.34
CA VAL A 153 5.50 -9.48 -2.94
C VAL A 153 6.53 -9.11 -1.88
N LEU A 154 6.19 -8.14 -1.02
CA LEU A 154 7.09 -7.67 0.03
C LEU A 154 7.41 -8.76 1.06
N SER A 155 6.42 -9.54 1.46
CA SER A 155 6.59 -10.64 2.42
C SER A 155 7.50 -11.75 1.86
N VAL A 156 7.34 -12.13 0.57
CA VAL A 156 8.23 -13.12 -0.07
C VAL A 156 9.65 -12.59 -0.16
N LEU A 157 9.85 -11.32 -0.57
CA LEU A 157 11.19 -10.72 -0.59
C LEU A 157 11.86 -10.74 0.80
N ARG A 158 11.10 -10.51 1.88
CA ARG A 158 11.61 -10.61 3.26
C ARG A 158 11.94 -12.05 3.69
N GLU A 159 11.18 -13.06 3.26
CA GLU A 159 11.54 -14.47 3.50
C GLU A 159 12.90 -14.83 2.88
N HIS A 160 13.28 -14.15 1.80
CA HIS A 160 14.63 -14.24 1.23
C HIS A 160 15.66 -13.40 1.98
N GLY A 161 15.37 -12.86 3.15
CA GLY A 161 16.32 -12.11 3.98
C GLY A 161 16.61 -10.69 3.49
N LEU A 162 15.79 -10.13 2.59
CA LEU A 162 15.87 -8.73 2.22
C LEU A 162 15.14 -7.88 3.27
N ASP A 163 15.77 -6.80 3.73
CA ASP A 163 15.17 -5.86 4.69
C ASP A 163 14.19 -4.89 3.99
N VAL A 164 13.10 -5.44 3.44
CA VAL A 164 12.14 -4.66 2.66
C VAL A 164 11.25 -3.82 3.57
N ARG A 165 11.34 -2.51 3.44
CA ARG A 165 10.61 -1.53 4.23
C ARG A 165 9.49 -0.88 3.45
N VAL A 166 8.43 -0.53 4.17
CA VAL A 166 7.29 0.25 3.68
C VAL A 166 6.88 1.28 4.72
N HIS A 167 6.26 2.36 4.26
CA HIS A 167 5.64 3.34 5.15
C HIS A 167 4.67 4.23 4.38
N PRO A 168 3.47 4.53 4.93
CA PRO A 168 2.51 5.48 4.33
C PRO A 168 3.11 6.81 3.88
N LEU A 169 4.00 7.40 4.68
CA LEU A 169 4.70 8.65 4.33
C LEU A 169 5.58 8.50 3.08
N ALA A 170 6.22 7.34 2.90
CA ALA A 170 7.10 7.09 1.76
C ALA A 170 6.29 7.05 0.45
N ASP A 171 5.14 6.36 0.46
CA ASP A 171 4.23 6.30 -0.69
C ASP A 171 3.63 7.68 -0.99
N VAL A 172 3.09 8.38 0.01
CA VAL A 172 2.32 9.62 -0.25
C VAL A 172 3.16 10.83 -0.66
N VAL A 173 4.33 10.99 -0.06
CA VAL A 173 5.17 12.18 -0.28
C VAL A 173 6.22 11.92 -1.33
N PHE A 174 6.82 10.72 -1.30
CA PHE A 174 7.98 10.40 -2.10
C PHE A 174 7.69 9.41 -3.23
N ASN A 175 6.44 8.95 -3.37
CA ASN A 175 6.01 7.95 -4.36
C ASN A 175 6.82 6.64 -4.28
N VAL A 176 7.28 6.28 -3.08
CA VAL A 176 8.05 5.06 -2.80
C VAL A 176 7.12 4.01 -2.21
N ASP A 177 6.77 3.00 -3.03
CA ASP A 177 5.92 1.88 -2.59
C ASP A 177 6.67 0.98 -1.58
N ALA A 178 7.94 0.67 -1.84
CA ALA A 178 8.82 -0.07 -0.92
C ALA A 178 10.31 0.20 -1.20
N TRP A 179 11.19 -0.13 -0.25
CA TRP A 179 12.63 -0.02 -0.45
C TRP A 179 13.44 -1.03 0.37
N VAL A 180 14.68 -1.27 -0.07
CA VAL A 180 15.73 -1.94 0.71
C VAL A 180 16.95 -1.02 0.65
N GLU A 181 17.43 -0.53 1.80
CA GLU A 181 18.50 0.47 1.85
C GLU A 181 18.21 1.70 0.94
N ARG A 182 18.96 1.86 -0.16
CA ARG A 182 18.77 2.91 -1.18
C ARG A 182 18.21 2.37 -2.50
N LEU A 183 17.74 1.13 -2.51
CA LEU A 183 17.09 0.49 -3.66
C LEU A 183 15.58 0.63 -3.54
N ILE A 184 14.97 1.33 -4.49
CA ILE A 184 13.53 1.54 -4.59
C ILE A 184 12.89 0.41 -5.38
N LEU A 185 11.82 -0.15 -4.82
CA LEU A 185 11.09 -1.27 -5.36
C LEU A 185 9.66 -0.86 -5.72
N ASN A 186 9.19 -1.31 -6.88
CA ASN A 186 7.79 -1.22 -7.27
C ASN A 186 7.20 -2.64 -7.25
N PRO A 187 6.43 -3.03 -6.21
CA PRO A 187 5.85 -4.36 -6.12
C PRO A 187 4.82 -4.65 -7.22
N ARG A 188 4.34 -3.61 -7.91
CA ARG A 188 3.35 -3.71 -8.99
C ARG A 188 3.97 -3.97 -10.35
N GLY A 189 5.30 -3.79 -10.49
CA GLY A 189 6.00 -3.76 -11.77
C GLY A 189 5.77 -2.47 -12.56
N GLY A 190 6.62 -2.23 -13.57
CA GLY A 190 6.52 -1.05 -14.44
C GLY A 190 7.24 0.19 -13.91
N PRO A 191 7.00 1.38 -14.52
CA PRO A 191 7.78 2.60 -14.26
C PRO A 191 7.77 3.04 -12.80
N GLN A 192 8.90 3.58 -12.35
CA GLN A 192 9.11 4.00 -10.98
C GLN A 192 8.63 5.44 -10.76
N ARG A 193 7.53 5.59 -10.01
CA ARG A 193 6.87 6.89 -9.78
C ARG A 193 7.74 7.89 -9.00
N SER A 194 8.73 7.39 -8.26
CA SER A 194 9.65 8.19 -7.44
C SER A 194 10.91 8.64 -8.19
N GLU A 195 11.17 8.11 -9.39
CA GLU A 195 12.44 8.33 -10.11
C GLU A 195 12.71 9.81 -10.35
N ALA A 196 11.74 10.52 -10.94
CA ALA A 196 11.85 11.96 -11.20
C ALA A 196 12.18 12.78 -9.94
N LEU A 197 11.67 12.35 -8.77
CA LEU A 197 11.84 13.06 -7.51
C LEU A 197 13.16 12.72 -6.79
N LEU A 198 13.71 11.52 -7.02
CA LEU A 198 14.81 10.95 -6.24
C LEU A 198 16.12 10.76 -7.03
N VAL A 199 16.10 10.88 -8.36
CA VAL A 199 17.26 10.63 -9.25
C VAL A 199 18.47 11.50 -8.93
N HIS A 200 18.27 12.71 -8.39
CA HIS A 200 19.35 13.64 -8.04
C HIS A 200 19.75 13.60 -6.55
N ALA A 201 19.25 12.63 -5.78
CA ALA A 201 19.65 12.48 -4.39
C ALA A 201 21.13 12.08 -4.25
N MET A 202 21.78 12.56 -3.19
CA MET A 202 23.13 12.15 -2.81
C MET A 202 23.14 11.65 -1.36
N PRO A 203 23.56 10.40 -1.09
CA PRO A 203 23.99 9.37 -2.06
C PRO A 203 22.89 8.99 -3.06
N PRO A 204 23.18 8.36 -4.21
CA PRO A 204 22.15 8.06 -5.22
C PRO A 204 21.15 7.00 -4.72
N PHE A 205 19.91 7.09 -5.18
CA PHE A 205 18.95 5.98 -5.11
C PHE A 205 19.07 5.13 -6.38
N PHE A 206 18.81 3.83 -6.24
CA PHE A 206 18.71 2.91 -7.36
C PHE A 206 17.25 2.47 -7.50
N PHE A 207 16.84 2.17 -8.72
CA PHE A 207 15.46 1.81 -9.02
C PHE A 207 15.46 0.44 -9.68
N HIS A 208 14.68 -0.50 -9.14
CA HIS A 208 14.61 -1.87 -9.68
C HIS A 208 13.18 -2.23 -10.06
N ASP A 209 13.02 -2.74 -11.27
CA ASP A 209 11.79 -3.41 -11.69
C ASP A 209 11.89 -4.90 -11.37
N LEU A 210 10.92 -5.42 -10.63
CA LEU A 210 10.85 -6.85 -10.31
C LEU A 210 10.49 -7.70 -11.54
N ALA A 211 9.95 -7.08 -12.60
CA ALA A 211 9.55 -7.72 -13.85
C ALA A 211 8.54 -8.87 -13.64
N LEU A 212 7.56 -8.64 -12.77
CA LEU A 212 6.50 -9.61 -12.47
C LEU A 212 5.46 -9.61 -13.59
N THR A 213 5.29 -10.73 -14.26
CA THR A 213 4.42 -10.87 -15.45
C THR A 213 3.42 -12.02 -15.35
N GLU A 214 3.62 -12.93 -14.41
CA GLU A 214 2.80 -14.11 -14.19
C GLU A 214 2.06 -13.99 -12.87
N SER A 215 0.86 -14.55 -12.83
CA SER A 215 0.02 -14.54 -11.63
C SER A 215 -0.67 -15.88 -11.39
N GLU A 216 -0.86 -16.21 -10.13
CA GLU A 216 -1.61 -17.36 -9.65
C GLU A 216 -2.80 -16.87 -8.81
N HIS A 217 -3.94 -17.53 -8.93
CA HIS A 217 -5.12 -17.16 -8.15
C HIS A 217 -5.11 -17.84 -6.78
N VAL A 218 -5.24 -17.05 -5.73
CA VAL A 218 -5.49 -17.52 -4.36
C VAL A 218 -6.83 -16.93 -3.93
N GLY A 219 -7.85 -17.78 -3.81
CA GLY A 219 -9.23 -17.31 -3.61
C GLY A 219 -9.72 -16.46 -4.78
N ALA A 220 -10.10 -15.21 -4.51
CA ALA A 220 -10.52 -14.24 -5.52
C ALA A 220 -9.37 -13.35 -6.04
N VAL A 221 -8.17 -13.46 -5.48
CA VAL A 221 -7.05 -12.55 -5.71
C VAL A 221 -6.03 -13.17 -6.66
N ALA A 222 -5.61 -12.42 -7.69
CA ALA A 222 -4.47 -12.77 -8.52
C ALA A 222 -3.17 -12.24 -7.89
N LEU A 223 -2.38 -13.14 -7.30
CA LEU A 223 -1.06 -12.83 -6.73
C LEU A 223 0.04 -13.11 -7.76
N PRO A 224 1.16 -12.36 -7.79
CA PRO A 224 2.27 -12.68 -8.67
C PRO A 224 2.82 -14.08 -8.38
N ALA A 225 3.20 -14.82 -9.41
CA ALA A 225 3.69 -16.18 -9.25
C ALA A 225 4.94 -16.20 -8.35
N ARG A 226 4.91 -16.99 -7.28
CA ARG A 226 5.98 -17.01 -6.27
C ARG A 226 7.37 -17.25 -6.88
N ARG A 227 7.45 -18.13 -7.88
CA ARG A 227 8.69 -18.41 -8.62
C ARG A 227 9.37 -17.17 -9.21
N GLN A 228 8.59 -16.19 -9.70
CA GLN A 228 9.14 -14.96 -10.26
C GLN A 228 9.69 -14.06 -9.16
N ILE A 229 9.00 -13.98 -8.02
CA ILE A 229 9.44 -13.20 -6.87
C ILE A 229 10.72 -13.84 -6.28
N ASP A 230 10.80 -15.16 -6.18
CA ASP A 230 12.01 -15.87 -5.70
C ASP A 230 13.22 -15.64 -6.62
N GLN A 231 13.01 -15.55 -7.93
CA GLN A 231 14.07 -15.19 -8.88
C GLN A 231 14.47 -13.72 -8.72
N ALA A 232 13.51 -12.80 -8.56
CA ALA A 232 13.79 -11.40 -8.32
C ALA A 232 14.56 -11.19 -7.01
N ALA A 233 14.16 -11.86 -5.93
CA ALA A 233 14.83 -11.80 -4.64
C ALA A 233 16.31 -12.22 -4.74
N ARG A 234 16.60 -13.32 -5.44
CA ARG A 234 17.99 -13.77 -5.66
C ARG A 234 18.81 -12.76 -6.44
N ARG A 235 18.26 -12.17 -7.50
CA ARG A 235 18.94 -11.10 -8.26
C ARG A 235 19.22 -9.88 -7.39
N LEU A 236 18.23 -9.44 -6.62
CA LEU A 236 18.36 -8.30 -5.70
C LEU A 236 19.43 -8.54 -4.64
N ARG A 237 19.48 -9.73 -4.04
CA ARG A 237 20.52 -10.09 -3.07
C ARG A 237 21.92 -10.05 -3.66
N ALA A 238 22.10 -10.58 -4.87
CA ALA A 238 23.40 -10.56 -5.55
C ALA A 238 23.89 -9.12 -5.83
N VAL A 239 22.97 -8.17 -6.01
CA VAL A 239 23.29 -6.74 -6.19
C VAL A 239 23.62 -6.06 -4.86
N LEU A 240 22.85 -6.34 -3.81
CA LEU A 240 22.98 -5.67 -2.50
C LEU A 240 24.13 -6.23 -1.66
N TYR A 241 24.40 -7.52 -1.78
CA TYR A 241 25.37 -8.24 -0.97
C TYR A 241 26.28 -9.09 -1.87
N PRO A 242 27.16 -8.45 -2.68
CA PRO A 242 28.16 -9.18 -3.45
C PRO A 242 29.13 -9.89 -2.51
N GLU A 243 29.46 -11.14 -2.82
CA GLU A 243 30.48 -11.93 -2.11
C GLU A 243 31.89 -11.33 -2.25
#